data_AF-A0A7X8BTK0-F1
#
_entry.id   AF-A0A7X8BTK0-F1
#
_cell.length_a   1.000
_cell.length_b   1.000
_cell.length_c   1.000
_cell.angle_alpha   90.00
_cell.angle_beta   90.00
_cell.angle_gamma   90.00
#
_symmetry.space_group_name_H-M   'P 1'
#
loop_
_entity.id
_entity.type
_entity.pdbx_description
1 polymer ?
#
loop_
_entity_poly.entity_id
_entity_poly.type
_entity_poly.pdbx_seq_one_letter_code
_entity_poly.pdbx_strand_id
1 'polypeptide(L)'
;MKTKMLLLTTMLMTTFFSLSAQNYIGQSKSKIINDLKKEFDFGVIQDVSEEEQFILKYSNFTGNIIIYFYFDSKGKCEKFTIINKNLADYKSVVRDLNRRFVKSQKNLWVQKGDLACQWRLDRKENFFALTVTKSL
;
A
#
# COMPACT_ATOMS: atom_id res chain seq x y z
N MET A 1 27.01 -7.74 9.41
CA MET A 1 26.57 -6.93 8.25
C MET A 1 25.16 -7.25 7.73
N LYS A 2 24.54 -8.39 8.05
CA LYS A 2 23.20 -8.77 7.52
C LYS A 2 22.02 -7.94 8.09
N THR A 3 22.13 -7.41 9.30
CA THR A 3 21.05 -6.65 9.97
C THR A 3 20.79 -5.27 9.37
N LYS A 4 21.83 -4.62 8.80
CA LYS A 4 21.68 -3.29 8.18
C LYS A 4 20.98 -3.35 6.82
N MET A 5 21.08 -4.48 6.12
CA MET A 5 20.45 -4.69 4.80
C MET A 5 18.95 -4.99 4.90
N LEU A 6 18.51 -5.67 5.98
CA LEU A 6 17.10 -5.98 6.22
C LEU A 6 16.26 -4.74 6.57
N LEU A 7 16.84 -3.80 7.32
CA LEU A 7 16.23 -2.50 7.65
C LEU A 7 16.09 -1.61 6.41
N LEU A 8 17.07 -1.67 5.50
CA LEU A 8 17.05 -0.84 4.29
C LEU A 8 15.95 -1.29 3.32
N THR A 9 15.69 -2.59 3.19
CA THR A 9 14.63 -3.12 2.30
C THR A 9 13.22 -2.93 2.84
N THR A 10 12.99 -3.02 4.15
CA THR A 10 11.69 -2.69 4.77
C THR A 10 11.41 -1.19 4.73
N MET A 11 12.44 -0.37 4.93
CA MET A 11 12.35 1.09 4.84
C MET A 11 12.15 1.58 3.39
N LEU A 12 12.76 0.92 2.40
CA LEU A 12 12.51 1.22 0.98
C LEU A 12 11.08 0.86 0.58
N MET A 13 10.56 -0.32 0.93
CA MET A 13 9.19 -0.70 0.56
C MET A 13 8.16 0.29 1.13
N THR A 14 8.28 0.67 2.40
CA THR A 14 7.34 1.60 3.05
C THR A 14 7.42 3.03 2.50
N THR A 15 8.60 3.47 2.08
CA THR A 15 8.78 4.79 1.45
C THR A 15 8.34 4.84 -0.01
N PHE A 16 8.50 3.76 -0.79
CA PHE A 16 7.95 3.67 -2.14
C PHE A 16 6.42 3.79 -2.16
N PHE A 17 5.74 3.14 -1.20
CA PHE A 17 4.28 3.26 -1.11
C PHE A 17 3.80 4.63 -0.60
N SER A 18 4.61 5.43 0.12
CA SER A 18 4.21 6.80 0.49
C SER A 18 4.54 7.85 -0.59
N LEU A 19 5.52 7.59 -1.47
CA LEU A 19 5.87 8.42 -2.64
C LEU A 19 4.92 8.23 -3.82
N SER A 20 4.41 7.01 -3.97
CA SER A 20 3.76 6.53 -5.20
C SER A 20 2.42 5.85 -4.96
N ALA A 21 1.81 5.95 -3.77
CA ALA A 21 0.53 5.31 -3.46
C ALA A 21 -0.59 5.66 -4.45
N GLN A 22 -0.64 6.91 -4.92
CA GLN A 22 -1.55 7.34 -5.97
C GLN A 22 -1.34 6.58 -7.30
N ASN A 23 -0.16 6.03 -7.54
CA ASN A 23 0.20 5.46 -8.83
C ASN A 23 -0.61 4.22 -9.18
N TYR A 24 -1.06 3.41 -8.21
CA TYR A 24 -1.87 2.23 -8.53
C TYR A 24 -3.35 2.55 -8.74
N ILE A 25 -3.84 3.63 -8.15
CA ILE A 25 -5.24 4.05 -8.32
C ILE A 25 -5.49 4.36 -9.80
N GLY A 26 -6.53 3.77 -10.39
CA GLY A 26 -6.88 3.88 -11.80
C GLY A 26 -6.08 2.97 -12.73
N GLN A 27 -5.10 2.20 -12.24
CA GLN A 27 -4.35 1.25 -13.06
C GLN A 27 -5.12 -0.06 -13.28
N SER A 28 -4.83 -0.73 -14.40
CA SER A 28 -5.31 -2.09 -14.64
C SER A 28 -4.50 -3.10 -13.84
N LYS A 29 -5.13 -4.22 -13.48
CA LYS A 29 -4.48 -5.36 -12.83
C LYS A 29 -3.17 -5.80 -13.50
N SER A 30 -3.15 -5.87 -14.85
CA SER A 30 -1.96 -6.25 -15.61
C SER A 30 -0.78 -5.30 -15.40
N LYS A 31 -1.05 -3.99 -15.35
CA LYS A 31 -0.03 -2.97 -15.12
C LYS A 31 0.52 -3.08 -13.69
N ILE A 32 -0.36 -3.23 -12.70
CA ILE A 32 0.04 -3.42 -11.30
C ILE A 32 0.92 -4.67 -11.15
N ILE A 33 0.54 -5.80 -11.74
CA ILE A 33 1.36 -7.03 -11.71
C ILE A 33 2.75 -6.80 -12.31
N ASN A 34 2.82 -6.12 -13.45
CA ASN A 34 4.09 -5.81 -14.10
C ASN A 34 4.97 -4.88 -13.24
N ASP A 35 4.37 -3.86 -12.63
CA ASP A 35 5.09 -2.92 -11.77
C ASP A 35 5.59 -3.62 -10.49
N LEU A 36 4.76 -4.49 -9.88
CA LEU A 36 5.17 -5.31 -8.73
C LEU A 36 6.33 -6.25 -9.06
N LYS A 37 6.34 -6.87 -10.25
CA LYS A 37 7.43 -7.75 -10.70
C LYS A 37 8.73 -6.98 -10.92
N LYS A 38 8.66 -5.76 -11.45
CA LYS A 38 9.83 -4.91 -11.69
C LYS A 38 10.42 -4.35 -10.39
N GLU A 39 9.57 -3.94 -9.46
CA GLU A 39 9.99 -3.29 -8.22
C GLU A 39 10.29 -4.29 -7.11
N PHE A 40 9.64 -5.46 -7.12
CA PHE A 40 9.67 -6.44 -6.03
C PHE A 40 9.75 -7.87 -6.55
N ASP A 41 10.92 -8.25 -7.06
CA ASP A 41 11.22 -9.52 -7.76
C ASP A 41 10.97 -10.82 -6.94
N PHE A 42 10.60 -10.72 -5.66
CA PHE A 42 10.56 -11.87 -4.73
C PHE A 42 9.22 -12.06 -3.99
N GLY A 43 8.13 -11.45 -4.45
CA GLY A 43 6.81 -11.62 -3.82
C GLY A 43 5.93 -12.67 -4.49
N VAL A 44 4.90 -13.14 -3.78
CA VAL A 44 3.86 -14.03 -4.29
C VAL A 44 2.64 -13.20 -4.65
N ILE A 45 2.15 -13.38 -5.89
CA ILE A 45 0.93 -12.75 -6.40
C ILE A 45 -0.18 -13.82 -6.50
N GLN A 46 -1.35 -13.52 -5.97
CA GLN A 46 -2.52 -14.42 -5.96
C GLN A 46 -3.77 -13.64 -6.33
N ASP A 47 -4.61 -14.27 -7.14
CA ASP A 47 -5.97 -13.81 -7.37
C ASP A 47 -6.87 -14.36 -6.27
N VAL A 48 -7.56 -13.45 -5.57
CA VAL A 48 -8.49 -13.78 -4.50
C VAL A 48 -9.88 -13.39 -4.99
N SER A 49 -10.81 -14.33 -4.93
CA SER A 49 -12.22 -14.10 -5.19
C SER A 49 -12.95 -14.13 -3.85
N GLU A 50 -13.35 -12.97 -3.35
CA GLU A 50 -14.24 -12.84 -2.19
C GLU A 50 -15.44 -12.00 -2.62
N GLU A 51 -16.66 -12.51 -2.42
CA GLU A 51 -17.91 -11.73 -2.52
C GLU A 51 -18.02 -10.86 -3.79
N GLU A 52 -17.72 -11.44 -4.96
CA GLU A 52 -17.77 -10.75 -6.27
C GLU A 52 -16.77 -9.58 -6.44
N GLN A 53 -15.86 -9.38 -5.50
CA GLN A 53 -14.78 -8.40 -5.63
C GLN A 53 -13.57 -9.03 -6.33
N PHE A 54 -13.08 -8.36 -7.37
CA PHE A 54 -11.81 -8.70 -7.99
C PHE A 54 -10.68 -8.20 -7.09
N ILE A 55 -9.97 -9.13 -6.43
CA ILE A 55 -8.89 -8.79 -5.51
C ILE A 55 -7.58 -9.41 -6.00
N LEU A 56 -6.55 -8.58 -6.13
CA LEU A 56 -5.18 -9.04 -6.31
C LEU A 56 -4.45 -8.94 -4.97
N LYS A 57 -3.92 -10.06 -4.49
CA LYS A 57 -3.10 -10.12 -3.28
C LYS A 57 -1.64 -10.26 -3.67
N TYR A 58 -0.81 -9.38 -3.13
CA TYR A 58 0.64 -9.51 -3.14
C TYR A 58 1.12 -9.78 -1.70
N SER A 59 2.03 -10.74 -1.52
CA SER A 59 2.76 -10.94 -0.26
C SER A 59 4.25 -10.89 -0.54
N ASN A 60 5.00 -10.11 0.24
CA ASN A 60 6.45 -10.16 0.15
C ASN A 60 6.98 -11.52 0.64
N PHE A 61 8.24 -11.86 0.32
CA PHE A 61 8.84 -13.15 0.68
C PHE A 61 8.76 -13.49 2.18
N THR A 62 8.83 -12.48 3.05
CA THR A 62 8.77 -12.68 4.51
C THR A 62 7.35 -12.78 5.05
N GLY A 63 6.32 -12.54 4.23
CA GLY A 63 4.91 -12.48 4.65
C GLY A 63 4.61 -11.36 5.66
N ASN A 64 5.51 -10.38 5.81
CA ASN A 64 5.37 -9.25 6.73
C ASN A 64 4.63 -8.08 6.08
N ILE A 65 4.73 -7.96 4.76
CA ILE A 65 4.00 -6.99 3.96
C ILE A 65 3.04 -7.75 3.06
N ILE A 66 1.76 -7.43 3.20
CA ILE A 66 0.69 -7.94 2.34
C ILE A 66 -0.02 -6.75 1.73
N ILE A 67 -0.29 -6.79 0.43
CA ILE A 67 -1.00 -5.74 -0.28
C ILE A 67 -2.22 -6.35 -0.95
N TYR A 68 -3.37 -5.76 -0.71
CA TYR A 68 -4.62 -6.10 -1.39
C TYR A 68 -4.99 -4.97 -2.32
N PHE A 69 -5.15 -5.24 -3.61
CA PHE A 69 -5.69 -4.31 -4.60
C PHE A 69 -7.11 -4.71 -4.93
N TYR A 70 -8.02 -3.74 -4.88
CA TYR A 70 -9.43 -3.90 -5.19
C TYR A 70 -9.72 -3.19 -6.51
N PHE A 71 -10.40 -3.87 -7.43
CA PHE A 71 -10.69 -3.36 -8.77
C PHE A 71 -12.19 -3.11 -8.94
N ASP A 72 -12.52 -2.02 -9.62
CA ASP A 72 -13.88 -1.71 -10.05
C ASP A 72 -14.36 -2.64 -11.18
N SER A 73 -15.62 -2.49 -11.59
CA SER A 73 -16.21 -3.25 -12.69
C SER A 73 -15.55 -3.01 -14.06
N LYS A 74 -14.74 -1.95 -14.19
CA LYS A 74 -13.93 -1.64 -15.38
C LYS A 74 -12.51 -2.21 -15.28
N GLY A 75 -12.21 -2.97 -14.23
CA GLY A 75 -10.91 -3.58 -13.98
C GLY A 75 -9.83 -2.56 -13.59
N LYS A 76 -10.21 -1.40 -13.04
CA LYS A 76 -9.30 -0.36 -12.55
C LYS A 76 -9.21 -0.39 -11.04
N CYS A 77 -8.01 -0.25 -10.50
CA CYS A 77 -7.83 -0.26 -9.05
C CYS A 77 -8.44 1.01 -8.43
N GLU A 78 -9.43 0.83 -7.56
CA GLU A 78 -10.11 1.92 -6.85
C GLU A 78 -9.56 2.13 -5.43
N LYS A 79 -8.96 1.07 -4.90
CA LYS A 79 -8.49 0.99 -3.52
C LYS A 79 -7.36 -0.03 -3.44
N PHE A 80 -6.42 0.23 -2.54
CA PHE A 80 -5.55 -0.83 -2.06
C PHE A 80 -5.23 -0.65 -0.57
N THR A 81 -4.89 -1.76 0.07
CA THR A 81 -4.55 -1.81 1.50
C THR A 81 -3.22 -2.51 1.67
N ILE A 82 -2.29 -1.86 2.35
CA ILE A 82 -1.00 -2.42 2.75
C ILE A 82 -1.10 -2.82 4.22
N ILE A 83 -0.93 -4.10 4.51
CA ILE A 83 -0.78 -4.63 5.86
C ILE A 83 0.70 -4.83 6.13
N ASN A 84 1.22 -4.19 7.18
CA ASN A 84 2.59 -4.38 7.65
C ASN A 84 2.58 -4.92 9.09
N LYS A 85 3.15 -6.10 9.28
CA LYS A 85 3.29 -6.77 10.57
C LYS A 85 4.45 -6.23 11.41
N ASN A 86 5.37 -5.47 10.82
CA ASN A 86 6.46 -4.82 11.52
C ASN A 86 6.02 -3.49 12.15
N LEU A 87 5.55 -3.53 13.39
CA LEU A 87 5.07 -2.33 14.11
C LEU A 87 6.13 -1.23 14.30
N ALA A 88 7.42 -1.55 14.18
CA ALA A 88 8.49 -0.54 14.26
C ALA A 88 8.36 0.50 13.14
N ASP A 89 7.83 0.11 11.99
CA ASP A 89 7.66 0.98 10.81
C ASP A 89 6.48 1.96 10.97
N TYR A 90 5.61 1.76 11.96
CA TYR A 90 4.43 2.60 12.13
C TYR A 90 4.78 4.08 12.29
N LYS A 91 5.79 4.39 13.11
CA LYS A 91 6.20 5.77 13.39
C LYS A 91 6.82 6.45 12.16
N SER A 92 7.57 5.72 11.33
CA SER A 92 8.12 6.26 10.08
C SER A 92 7.01 6.51 9.06
N VAL A 93 6.06 5.59 8.92
CA VAL A 93 4.89 5.77 8.04
C VAL A 93 4.07 7.00 8.43
N VAL A 94 3.77 7.20 9.72
CA VAL A 94 3.07 8.42 10.21
C VAL A 94 3.86 9.68 9.86
N ARG A 95 5.19 9.67 10.05
CA ARG A 95 6.06 10.79 9.74
C ARG A 95 6.01 11.13 8.25
N ASP A 96 6.06 10.12 7.38
CA ASP A 96 6.01 10.31 5.94
C ASP A 96 4.65 10.84 5.48
N LEU A 97 3.55 10.31 6.03
CA LEU A 97 2.20 10.81 5.75
C LEU A 97 2.06 12.28 6.13
N ASN A 98 2.53 12.67 7.33
CA ASN A 98 2.50 14.07 7.78
C ASN A 98 3.39 14.99 6.94
N ARG A 99 4.49 14.48 6.37
CA ARG A 99 5.39 15.28 5.53
C ARG A 99 4.81 15.54 4.15
N ARG A 100 3.98 14.64 3.63
CA ARG A 100 3.55 14.62 2.22
C ARG A 100 2.12 15.05 2.00
N PHE A 101 1.25 14.80 2.97
CA PHE A 101 -0.19 14.94 2.81
C PHE A 101 -0.80 15.79 3.91
N VAL A 102 -1.96 16.38 3.62
CA VAL A 102 -2.69 17.19 4.58
C VAL A 102 -3.46 16.28 5.51
N LYS A 103 -3.17 16.35 6.80
CA LYS A 103 -3.92 15.59 7.80
C LYS A 103 -5.32 16.19 7.95
N SER A 104 -6.34 15.42 7.58
CA SER A 104 -7.74 15.85 7.65
C SER A 104 -8.36 15.51 8.99
N GLN A 105 -8.10 14.30 9.50
CA GLN A 105 -8.63 13.81 10.78
C GLN A 105 -7.62 12.89 11.48
N LYS A 106 -7.99 12.34 12.64
CA LYS A 106 -7.23 11.27 13.28
C LYS A 106 -7.07 10.11 12.29
N ASN A 107 -5.82 9.71 12.05
CA ASN A 107 -5.46 8.61 11.16
C ASN A 107 -5.89 8.79 9.69
N LEU A 108 -6.23 10.01 9.25
CA LEU A 108 -6.67 10.29 7.89
C LEU A 108 -5.88 11.45 7.30
N TRP A 109 -5.29 11.20 6.13
CA TRP A 109 -4.59 12.20 5.33
C TRP A 109 -5.21 12.28 3.94
N VAL A 110 -5.13 13.45 3.32
CA VAL A 110 -5.70 13.71 2.00
C VAL A 110 -4.70 14.49 1.15
N GLN A 111 -4.81 14.28 -0.15
CA GLN A 111 -4.16 15.10 -1.17
C GLN A 111 -5.24 15.66 -2.08
N LYS A 112 -5.20 16.97 -2.29
CA LYS A 112 -6.06 17.67 -3.24
C LYS A 112 -5.24 17.98 -4.50
N GLY A 113 -5.78 17.69 -5.67
CA GLY A 113 -5.10 17.83 -6.97
C GLY A 113 -5.85 17.04 -8.05
N ASP A 114 -5.23 16.85 -9.22
CA ASP A 114 -5.83 16.17 -10.38
C ASP A 114 -6.34 14.76 -10.06
N LEU A 115 -5.66 14.06 -9.13
CA LEU A 115 -6.15 12.84 -8.52
C LEU A 115 -6.28 13.06 -7.02
N ALA A 116 -7.52 13.28 -6.56
CA ALA A 116 -7.83 13.35 -5.14
C ALA A 116 -7.75 11.94 -4.52
N CYS A 117 -6.97 11.81 -3.46
CA CYS A 117 -6.79 10.54 -2.74
C CYS A 117 -6.83 10.76 -1.23
N GLN A 118 -7.22 9.71 -0.51
CA GLN A 118 -7.17 9.64 0.94
C GLN A 118 -6.36 8.43 1.41
N TRP A 119 -5.63 8.63 2.50
CA TRP A 119 -4.82 7.63 3.20
C TRP A 119 -5.38 7.46 4.62
N ARG A 120 -5.80 6.25 4.95
CA ARG A 120 -6.24 5.87 6.30
C ARG A 120 -5.24 4.90 6.91
N LEU A 121 -4.74 5.21 8.10
CA LEU A 121 -3.76 4.39 8.80
C LEU A 121 -4.34 3.81 10.10
N ASP A 122 -4.64 2.53 10.09
CA ASP A 122 -5.19 1.83 11.26
C ASP A 122 -4.13 0.94 11.90
N ARG A 123 -3.92 1.11 13.22
CA ARG A 123 -3.04 0.25 14.00
C ARG A 123 -3.84 -0.77 14.78
N LYS A 124 -3.40 -2.03 14.75
CA LYS A 124 -3.88 -3.14 15.57
C LYS A 124 -2.75 -3.63 16.47
N GLU A 125 -3.06 -4.62 17.31
CA GLU A 125 -2.11 -5.18 18.28
C GLU A 125 -0.83 -5.70 17.61
N ASN A 126 -0.97 -6.41 16.48
CA ASN A 126 0.12 -7.14 15.83
C ASN A 126 0.47 -6.65 14.40
N PHE A 127 -0.21 -5.62 13.90
CA PHE A 127 0.05 -5.05 12.58
C PHE A 127 -0.51 -3.63 12.47
N PHE A 128 -0.17 -2.94 11.39
CA PHE A 128 -0.91 -1.76 10.95
C PHE A 128 -1.30 -1.90 9.48
N ALA A 129 -2.39 -1.23 9.10
CA ALA A 129 -2.91 -1.20 7.75
C ALA A 129 -2.96 0.23 7.24
N LEU A 130 -2.36 0.48 6.07
CA LEU A 130 -2.49 1.72 5.32
C LEU A 130 -3.41 1.47 4.13
N THR A 131 -4.60 2.06 4.16
CA THR A 131 -5.56 1.99 3.05
C THR A 131 -5.51 3.29 2.26
N VAL A 132 -5.43 3.16 0.94
CA VAL A 132 -5.47 4.27 0.00
C VAL A 132 -6.68 4.09 -0.90
N THR A 133 -7.44 5.17 -1.07
CA THR A 133 -8.64 5.19 -1.93
C THR A 133 -8.69 6.49 -2.71
N LYS A 134 -9.30 6.44 -3.90
CA LYS A 134 -9.68 7.66 -4.61
C LYS A 134 -10.69 8.44 -3.77
N SER A 135 -10.44 9.72 -3.56
CA SER A 135 -11.42 10.64 -2.98
C SER A 135 -12.37 11.12 -4.07
N LEU A 136 -13.67 11.17 -3.75
CA LEU A 136 -14.71 11.77 -4.60
C LEU A 136 -14.54 13.29 -4.68
#